data_AF-A0A936PT50-F1
#
_entry.id   AF-A0A936PT50-F1
#
_cell.length_a   1.000
_cell.length_b   1.000
_cell.length_c   1.000
_cell.angle_alpha   90.00
_cell.angle_beta   90.00
_cell.angle_gamma   90.00
#
_symmetry.space_group_name_H-M   'P 1'
#
loop_
_entity.id
_entity.type
_entity.pdbx_description
1 polymer ?
#
loop_
_entity_poly.entity_id
_entity_poly.type
_entity_poly.pdbx_seq_one_letter_code
_entity_poly.pdbx_strand_id
1 'polypeptide(L)'
;MIRPIHGPVKEFEFEGYGETAVRAALYAAQHRKCPFCERPFGEQENPVEHFRPKSYALLRLHADPKRRGDESSRDDDRYWWLAWSWENLTVACVTCNGSSHKGNLFPVAGEPLPVGERDLRPERALLIDPFRLDPLDHLRWRPLRADLPRDQWDWRPFHLDELGHATIRVFKLGDVDISPQVNEDLHNEFLPDVVRIENLLSGPTPGQALPAWQTLLTKKLRPGACYVGARWSALEFLRSQPGSPLAALPPPPRPGRHDSPVPDLAGGLPEAPPGLNPRVWWETLRDGALRPDEATLSAVRDQLRAFEEAHRLMALGGLLPDAVEARRVALIAEAQEDQALRECLVFLAAFPVDVSIFSGWSLPDAPTTPA
;
A
#
# COMPACT_ATOMS: atom_id res chain seq x y z
N MET A 1 31.35 17.94 -14.56
CA MET A 1 30.44 18.77 -13.74
C MET A 1 29.04 18.58 -14.28
N ILE A 2 28.22 17.77 -13.61
CA ILE A 2 26.79 17.65 -13.92
C ILE A 2 26.15 18.92 -13.35
N ARG A 3 25.53 19.74 -14.21
CA ARG A 3 24.80 20.93 -13.75
C ARG A 3 23.51 20.48 -13.04
N PRO A 4 23.14 21.09 -11.91
CA PRO A 4 21.85 20.81 -11.29
C PRO A 4 20.74 21.29 -12.25
N ILE A 5 19.74 20.43 -12.46
CA ILE A 5 18.55 20.77 -13.23
C ILE A 5 17.67 21.62 -12.30
N HIS A 6 17.84 22.94 -12.35
CA HIS A 6 16.89 23.89 -11.80
C HIS A 6 15.92 24.30 -12.91
N GLY A 7 14.90 23.48 -13.13
CA GLY A 7 13.76 23.79 -13.97
C GLY A 7 12.49 23.39 -13.21
N PRO A 8 11.40 24.17 -13.27
CA PRO A 8 10.19 23.86 -12.53
C PRO A 8 9.65 22.49 -12.97
N VAL A 9 9.26 21.65 -11.99
CA VAL A 9 8.66 20.29 -12.14
C VAL A 9 7.37 20.25 -13.01
N LYS A 10 6.95 21.38 -13.58
CA LYS A 10 5.68 21.58 -14.31
C LYS A 10 5.56 20.87 -15.66
N GLU A 11 6.61 20.27 -16.20
CA GLU A 11 6.58 19.65 -17.55
C GLU A 11 6.60 18.11 -17.55
N PHE A 12 6.58 17.43 -16.40
CA PHE A 12 6.65 15.97 -16.35
C PHE A 12 5.33 15.34 -15.91
N GLU A 13 4.72 14.53 -16.77
CA GLU A 13 3.61 13.66 -16.38
C GLU A 13 4.17 12.41 -15.68
N PHE A 14 3.82 12.24 -14.40
CA PHE A 14 4.17 11.03 -13.66
C PHE A 14 3.17 9.92 -14.02
N GLU A 15 3.62 8.90 -14.74
CA GLU A 15 2.83 7.74 -15.18
C GLU A 15 3.48 6.41 -14.72
N GLY A 16 2.82 5.27 -14.97
CA GLY A 16 3.35 3.91 -14.72
C GLY A 16 3.21 3.38 -13.28
N TYR A 17 3.37 4.21 -12.25
CA TYR A 17 3.23 3.75 -10.84
C TYR A 17 1.81 3.28 -10.48
N GLY A 18 0.81 3.65 -11.27
CA GLY A 18 -0.61 3.33 -11.05
C GLY A 18 -1.09 2.09 -11.80
N GLU A 19 -0.20 1.41 -12.54
CA GLU A 19 -0.53 0.23 -13.32
C GLU A 19 -1.11 -0.90 -12.46
N THR A 20 -1.96 -1.72 -13.09
CA THR A 20 -2.68 -2.81 -12.44
C THR A 20 -1.75 -3.76 -11.67
N ALA A 21 -0.58 -4.10 -12.23
CA ALA A 21 0.37 -4.99 -11.58
C ALA A 21 1.00 -4.38 -10.31
N VAL A 22 1.40 -3.10 -10.37
CA VAL A 22 1.96 -2.37 -9.22
C VAL A 22 0.93 -2.27 -8.11
N ARG A 23 -0.29 -1.88 -8.47
CA ARG A 23 -1.43 -1.82 -7.57
C ARG A 23 -1.72 -3.17 -6.91
N ALA A 24 -1.78 -4.25 -7.68
CA ALA A 24 -2.07 -5.58 -7.17
C ALA A 24 -1.02 -6.04 -6.15
N ALA A 25 0.27 -5.81 -6.45
CA ALA A 25 1.37 -6.15 -5.55
C ALA A 25 1.30 -5.37 -4.22
N LEU A 26 1.12 -4.05 -4.30
CA LEU A 26 0.95 -3.19 -3.13
C LEU A 26 -0.27 -3.63 -2.30
N TYR A 27 -1.41 -3.79 -2.95
CA TYR A 27 -2.66 -4.17 -2.29
C TYR A 27 -2.57 -5.53 -1.58
N ALA A 28 -1.84 -6.49 -2.16
CA ALA A 28 -1.55 -7.78 -1.55
C ALA A 28 -0.65 -7.64 -0.31
N ALA A 29 0.47 -6.92 -0.42
CA ALA A 29 1.40 -6.65 0.69
C ALA A 29 0.73 -5.89 1.85
N GLN A 30 -0.29 -5.10 1.54
CA GLN A 30 -1.06 -4.33 2.53
C GLN A 30 -2.23 -5.11 3.14
N HIS A 31 -2.36 -6.39 2.80
CA HIS A 31 -3.47 -7.25 3.23
C HIS A 31 -4.85 -6.66 2.92
N ARG A 32 -4.97 -6.00 1.76
CA ARG A 32 -6.24 -5.53 1.22
C ARG A 32 -6.96 -4.47 2.06
N LYS A 33 -6.19 -3.64 2.77
CA LYS A 33 -6.70 -2.53 3.59
C LYS A 33 -5.81 -1.31 3.48
N CYS A 34 -6.36 -0.16 3.86
CA CYS A 34 -5.59 1.07 3.96
C CYS A 34 -4.50 0.92 5.03
N PRO A 35 -3.24 1.23 4.76
CA PRO A 35 -2.18 1.08 5.75
C PRO A 35 -2.18 2.19 6.81
N PHE A 36 -3.01 3.22 6.61
CA PHE A 36 -3.12 4.36 7.53
C PHE A 36 -4.34 4.24 8.44
N CYS A 37 -5.52 4.00 7.88
CA CYS A 37 -6.77 3.90 8.67
C CYS A 37 -7.28 2.46 8.84
N GLU A 38 -6.64 1.47 8.23
CA GLU A 38 -7.01 0.05 8.29
C GLU A 38 -8.43 -0.30 7.80
N ARG A 39 -9.10 0.65 7.12
CA ARG A 39 -10.36 0.38 6.44
C ARG A 39 -10.13 -0.59 5.28
N PRO A 40 -10.93 -1.67 5.17
CA PRO A 40 -10.91 -2.54 4.00
C PRO A 40 -11.53 -1.80 2.81
N PHE A 41 -11.00 -2.04 1.61
CA PHE A 41 -11.52 -1.42 0.38
C PHE A 41 -11.25 -2.32 -0.82
N GLY A 42 -11.94 -2.09 -1.95
CA GLY A 42 -11.67 -2.80 -3.20
C GLY A 42 -10.38 -2.36 -3.87
N GLU A 43 -9.70 -3.29 -4.55
CA GLU A 43 -8.41 -3.06 -5.21
C GLU A 43 -8.43 -1.88 -6.21
N GLN A 44 -9.48 -1.82 -7.03
CA GLN A 44 -9.63 -0.85 -8.12
C GLN A 44 -10.22 0.49 -7.68
N GLU A 45 -10.67 0.59 -6.43
CA GLU A 45 -11.44 1.75 -5.93
C GLU A 45 -10.55 2.88 -5.43
N ASN A 46 -9.23 2.66 -5.31
CA ASN A 46 -8.35 3.52 -4.53
C ASN A 46 -7.09 3.90 -5.30
N PRO A 47 -6.50 5.08 -5.10
CA PRO A 47 -5.28 5.50 -5.79
C PRO A 47 -4.03 4.78 -5.26
N VAL A 48 -3.04 4.62 -6.14
CA VAL A 48 -1.65 4.43 -5.68
C VAL A 48 -1.17 5.79 -5.20
N GLU A 49 -0.81 5.82 -3.93
CA GLU A 49 -0.38 6.97 -3.18
C GLU A 49 1.13 6.94 -2.95
N HIS A 50 1.71 8.14 -2.84
CA HIS A 50 3.11 8.34 -2.54
C HIS A 50 3.29 8.78 -1.09
N PHE A 51 4.04 8.03 -0.30
CA PHE A 51 4.32 8.41 1.09
C PHE A 51 5.00 9.79 1.14
N ARG A 52 6.07 9.98 0.36
CA ARG A 52 6.66 11.28 0.02
C ARG A 52 6.04 11.81 -1.27
N PRO A 53 5.39 12.99 -1.25
CA PRO A 53 4.65 13.52 -2.39
C PRO A 53 5.47 13.70 -3.66
N LYS A 54 4.94 13.29 -4.82
CA LYS A 54 5.63 13.41 -6.11
C LYS A 54 5.63 14.82 -6.73
N SER A 55 4.66 15.66 -6.37
CA SER A 55 4.36 16.91 -7.09
C SER A 55 4.93 18.15 -6.41
N TYR A 56 4.66 18.29 -5.13
CA TYR A 56 5.23 19.26 -4.21
C TYR A 56 5.01 18.74 -2.79
N ALA A 57 5.82 19.19 -1.84
CA ALA A 57 5.65 18.84 -0.44
C ALA A 57 5.21 20.05 0.38
N LEU A 58 4.27 19.85 1.30
CA LEU A 58 3.98 20.78 2.39
C LEU A 58 4.71 20.29 3.63
N LEU A 59 5.83 20.93 3.96
CA LEU A 59 6.82 20.46 4.94
C LEU A 59 6.50 20.82 6.39
N ARG A 60 5.44 21.60 6.64
CA ARG A 60 5.00 22.01 7.98
C ARG A 60 3.68 21.36 8.35
N LEU A 61 3.56 20.88 9.59
CA LEU A 61 2.38 20.15 10.07
C LEU A 61 1.06 20.93 9.95
N HIS A 62 1.13 22.27 10.04
CA HIS A 62 -0.03 23.15 9.96
C HIS A 62 -0.20 23.83 8.60
N ALA A 63 0.55 23.38 7.58
CA ALA A 63 0.43 23.92 6.24
C ALA A 63 -0.97 23.62 5.68
N ASP A 64 -1.65 24.67 5.21
CA ASP A 64 -2.94 24.55 4.54
C ASP A 64 -2.74 24.84 3.04
N PRO A 65 -2.96 23.87 2.14
CA PRO A 65 -2.81 24.07 0.70
C PRO A 65 -3.72 25.19 0.15
N LYS A 66 -4.80 25.54 0.86
CA LYS A 66 -5.74 26.60 0.47
C LYS A 66 -5.36 27.99 1.00
N ARG A 67 -4.47 28.08 2.01
CA ARG A 67 -3.94 29.36 2.49
C ARG A 67 -2.81 29.83 1.57
N ARG A 68 -3.17 30.57 0.52
CA ARG A 68 -2.20 31.33 -0.28
C ARG A 68 -1.42 32.27 0.66
N GLY A 69 -0.10 32.13 0.70
CA GLY A 69 0.80 33.01 1.47
C GLY A 69 1.70 32.32 2.51
N ASP A 70 1.51 31.04 2.83
CA ASP A 70 2.52 30.25 3.57
C ASP A 70 3.47 29.53 2.61
N GLU A 71 4.10 30.32 1.72
CA GLU A 71 5.10 29.84 0.76
C GLU A 71 6.31 29.19 1.47
N SER A 72 6.51 29.49 2.76
CA SER A 72 7.58 28.90 3.59
C SER A 72 7.39 27.41 3.86
N SER A 73 6.18 26.89 3.67
CA SER A 73 5.84 25.49 3.91
C SER A 73 5.81 24.64 2.65
N ARG A 74 5.69 25.24 1.46
CA ARG A 74 5.57 24.53 0.19
C ARG A 74 6.91 24.45 -0.51
N ASP A 75 7.26 23.25 -0.98
CA ASP A 75 8.46 23.03 -1.77
C ASP A 75 8.11 22.21 -3.03
N ASP A 76 8.19 22.89 -4.18
CA ASP A 76 7.82 22.35 -5.49
C ASP A 76 8.87 21.39 -6.07
N ASP A 77 10.10 21.41 -5.55
CA ASP A 77 11.20 20.61 -6.09
C ASP A 77 11.43 19.32 -5.28
N ARG A 78 10.52 18.96 -4.37
CA ARG A 78 10.72 17.83 -3.43
C ARG A 78 10.13 16.50 -3.90
N TYR A 79 10.90 15.46 -3.60
CA TYR A 79 10.63 14.03 -3.66
C TYR A 79 10.12 13.44 -4.99
N TRP A 80 10.02 14.22 -6.06
CA TRP A 80 9.68 13.69 -7.39
C TRP A 80 10.62 12.55 -7.83
N TRP A 81 11.89 12.55 -7.39
CA TRP A 81 12.85 11.49 -7.69
C TRP A 81 12.55 10.15 -6.99
N LEU A 82 11.61 10.14 -6.05
CA LEU A 82 11.11 8.96 -5.35
C LEU A 82 9.74 8.51 -5.89
N ALA A 83 9.24 9.12 -6.97
CA ALA A 83 7.90 8.84 -7.48
C ALA A 83 7.69 7.38 -7.92
N TRP A 84 8.75 6.67 -8.30
CA TRP A 84 8.69 5.27 -8.73
C TRP A 84 9.32 4.29 -7.75
N SER A 85 9.77 4.74 -6.58
CA SER A 85 10.37 3.86 -5.57
C SER A 85 9.29 3.04 -4.89
N TRP A 86 9.42 1.70 -4.91
CA TRP A 86 8.48 0.79 -4.23
C TRP A 86 8.29 1.15 -2.76
N GLU A 87 9.35 1.56 -2.08
CA GLU A 87 9.33 1.96 -0.68
C GLU A 87 8.73 3.36 -0.45
N ASN A 88 8.27 4.02 -1.52
CA ASN A 88 7.51 5.26 -1.48
C ASN A 88 6.06 5.08 -1.95
N LEU A 89 5.69 3.90 -2.48
CA LEU A 89 4.37 3.64 -3.04
C LEU A 89 3.49 2.81 -2.08
N THR A 90 2.20 3.10 -2.10
CA THR A 90 1.19 2.43 -1.27
C THR A 90 -0.18 2.53 -1.91
N VAL A 91 -1.07 1.54 -1.77
CA VAL A 91 -2.51 1.75 -2.06
C VAL A 91 -3.17 2.31 -0.81
N ALA A 92 -3.64 3.55 -0.87
CA ALA A 92 -4.28 4.23 0.25
C ALA A 92 -5.72 4.59 -0.09
N CYS A 93 -6.61 4.61 0.89
CA CYS A 93 -8.00 4.95 0.61
C CYS A 93 -8.13 6.42 0.15
N VAL A 94 -9.15 6.70 -0.67
CA VAL A 94 -9.44 8.07 -1.17
C VAL A 94 -9.55 9.11 -0.05
N THR A 95 -10.05 8.72 1.12
CA THR A 95 -10.11 9.58 2.30
C THR A 95 -8.72 9.95 2.81
N CYS A 96 -7.89 8.96 3.13
CA CYS A 96 -6.55 9.19 3.68
C CYS A 96 -5.64 9.91 2.67
N ASN A 97 -5.74 9.58 1.39
CA ASN A 97 -4.96 10.24 0.33
C ASN A 97 -5.51 11.64 -0.02
N GLY A 98 -6.80 11.89 0.20
CA GLY A 98 -7.46 13.12 -0.26
C GLY A 98 -6.81 14.40 0.27
N SER A 99 -7.00 15.50 -0.46
CA SER A 99 -6.46 16.83 -0.11
C SER A 99 -7.02 17.42 1.19
N SER A 100 -8.08 16.84 1.75
CA SER A 100 -8.59 17.15 3.09
C SER A 100 -7.84 16.41 4.21
N HIS A 101 -6.97 15.45 3.87
CA HIS A 101 -6.18 14.62 4.78
C HIS A 101 -4.70 14.75 4.42
N LYS A 102 -4.04 13.68 3.97
CA LYS A 102 -2.62 13.72 3.60
C LYS A 102 -2.39 14.59 2.38
N GLY A 103 -2.87 14.18 1.21
CA GLY A 103 -2.47 14.77 -0.06
C GLY A 103 -0.95 15.00 -0.13
N ASN A 104 -0.56 16.26 -0.30
CA ASN A 104 0.85 16.67 -0.37
C ASN A 104 1.46 17.08 0.99
N LEU A 105 0.75 16.88 2.10
CA LEU A 105 1.24 17.16 3.45
C LEU A 105 2.26 16.09 3.87
N PHE A 106 3.52 16.52 4.02
CA PHE A 106 4.63 15.67 4.40
C PHE A 106 5.53 16.42 5.38
N PRO A 107 5.10 16.57 6.65
CA PRO A 107 5.82 17.35 7.63
C PRO A 107 7.17 16.73 7.97
N VAL A 108 8.22 17.57 8.01
CA VAL A 108 9.59 17.19 8.38
C VAL A 108 10.07 18.02 9.56
N ALA A 109 10.69 17.37 10.54
CA ALA A 109 11.33 18.03 11.67
C ALA A 109 12.78 18.37 11.35
N GLY A 110 13.01 19.58 10.84
CA GLY A 110 14.33 20.06 10.43
C GLY A 110 14.40 20.24 8.92
N GLU A 111 15.54 19.90 8.33
CA GLU A 111 15.75 20.03 6.88
C GLU A 111 15.20 18.80 6.13
N PRO A 112 14.48 19.00 5.01
CA PRO A 112 14.09 17.92 4.12
C PRO A 112 15.30 17.33 3.40
N LEU A 113 15.14 16.14 2.81
CA LEU A 113 16.19 15.54 1.99
C LEU A 113 16.64 16.48 0.84
N PRO A 114 17.95 16.55 0.55
CA PRO A 114 18.46 17.15 -0.67
C PRO A 114 17.83 16.48 -1.91
N VAL A 115 17.67 17.26 -2.98
CA VAL A 115 17.12 16.74 -4.24
C VAL A 115 17.99 15.60 -4.78
N GLY A 116 17.37 14.47 -5.07
CA GLY A 116 18.04 13.26 -5.56
C GLY A 116 18.63 12.35 -4.48
N GLU A 117 18.53 12.71 -3.19
CA GLU A 117 19.00 11.85 -2.09
C GLU A 117 18.14 10.58 -1.99
N ARG A 118 18.83 9.44 -1.86
CA ARG A 118 18.21 8.11 -1.77
C ARG A 118 18.30 7.53 -0.37
N ASP A 119 19.29 7.94 0.42
CA ASP A 119 19.33 7.61 1.83
C ASP A 119 18.32 8.46 2.59
N LEU A 120 17.21 7.82 2.98
CA LEU A 120 16.12 8.49 3.67
C LEU A 120 16.38 8.66 5.18
N ARG A 121 17.41 8.01 5.73
CA ARG A 121 17.70 7.98 7.17
C ARG A 121 18.00 9.36 7.80
N PRO A 122 18.67 10.31 7.11
CA PRO A 122 18.95 11.62 7.69
C PRO A 122 17.71 12.48 7.89
N GLU A 123 16.62 12.21 7.17
CA GLU A 123 15.40 13.00 7.24
C GLU A 123 14.52 12.56 8.40
N ARG A 124 14.11 13.53 9.21
CA ARG A 124 13.14 13.31 10.29
C ARG A 124 11.72 13.56 9.79
N ALA A 125 11.23 12.65 8.94
CA ALA A 125 9.83 12.64 8.53
C ALA A 125 8.93 12.44 9.77
N LEU A 126 7.89 13.26 9.90
CA LEU A 126 6.98 13.20 11.06
C LEU A 126 5.79 12.26 10.83
N LEU A 127 5.57 11.76 9.62
CA LEU A 127 4.55 10.73 9.40
C LEU A 127 5.10 9.34 9.69
N ILE A 128 4.27 8.49 10.28
CA ILE A 128 4.56 7.06 10.42
C ILE A 128 4.49 6.44 9.03
N ASP A 129 5.61 5.89 8.57
CA ASP A 129 5.65 4.99 7.42
C ASP A 129 5.30 3.57 7.90
N PRO A 130 4.10 3.05 7.57
CA PRO A 130 3.62 1.79 8.10
C PRO A 130 4.39 0.56 7.57
N PHE A 131 5.31 0.74 6.62
CA PHE A 131 6.19 -0.33 6.11
C PHE A 131 7.58 -0.32 6.75
N ARG A 132 7.95 0.77 7.41
CA ARG A 132 9.25 0.93 8.10
C ARG A 132 9.12 0.92 9.62
N LEU A 133 8.02 1.44 10.13
CA LEU A 133 7.75 1.62 11.56
C LEU A 133 6.50 0.86 11.95
N ASP A 134 6.49 0.29 13.16
CA ASP A 134 5.29 -0.28 13.75
C ASP A 134 4.42 0.87 14.29
N PRO A 135 3.21 1.12 13.73
CA PRO A 135 2.38 2.23 14.17
C PRO A 135 2.02 2.20 15.66
N LEU A 136 1.98 1.02 16.28
CA LEU A 136 1.59 0.85 17.69
C LEU A 136 2.67 1.33 18.69
N ASP A 137 3.89 1.63 18.22
CA ASP A 137 4.94 2.30 19.01
C ASP A 137 4.71 3.80 19.10
N HIS A 138 3.93 4.37 18.17
CA HIS A 138 3.76 5.80 18.00
C HIS A 138 2.33 6.27 18.31
N LEU A 139 1.32 5.44 18.09
CA LEU A 139 -0.07 5.74 18.40
C LEU A 139 -0.85 4.50 18.83
N ARG A 140 -1.93 4.70 19.58
CA ARG A 140 -2.84 3.63 20.02
C ARG A 140 -4.26 4.16 20.14
N TRP A 141 -5.24 3.27 20.31
CA TRP A 141 -6.64 3.64 20.53
C TRP A 141 -7.06 3.42 21.98
N ARG A 142 -7.81 4.37 22.56
CA ARG A 142 -8.35 4.28 23.94
C ARG A 142 -9.74 4.92 24.01
N PRO A 143 -10.61 4.47 24.93
CA PRO A 143 -11.86 5.13 25.18
C PRO A 143 -11.62 6.49 25.86
N LEU A 144 -12.24 7.56 25.34
CA LEU A 144 -12.10 8.92 25.89
C LEU A 144 -12.69 9.04 27.30
N ARG A 145 -13.78 8.31 27.57
CA ARG A 145 -14.54 8.30 28.82
C ARG A 145 -14.72 6.87 29.31
N ALA A 146 -13.64 6.27 29.79
CA ALA A 146 -13.64 4.90 30.34
C ALA A 146 -14.51 4.72 31.59
N ASP A 147 -14.92 5.83 32.22
CA ASP A 147 -15.86 5.88 33.34
C ASP A 147 -17.32 5.63 32.93
N LEU A 148 -17.64 5.76 31.64
CA LEU A 148 -18.96 5.43 31.12
C LEU A 148 -19.15 3.92 30.93
N PRO A 149 -20.40 3.45 30.81
CA PRO A 149 -20.69 2.10 30.33
C PRO A 149 -19.96 1.78 29.02
N ARG A 150 -19.51 0.53 28.87
CA ARG A 150 -18.63 0.10 27.76
C ARG A 150 -19.26 0.29 26.39
N ASP A 151 -20.56 0.12 26.27
CA ASP A 151 -21.36 0.35 25.06
C ASP A 151 -21.44 1.84 24.66
N GLN A 152 -21.06 2.75 25.55
CA GLN A 152 -21.01 4.19 25.31
C GLN A 152 -19.58 4.72 25.12
N TRP A 153 -18.58 3.84 25.13
CA TRP A 153 -17.19 4.26 24.95
C TRP A 153 -16.96 4.84 23.56
N ASP A 154 -16.39 6.04 23.52
CA ASP A 154 -15.89 6.64 22.30
C ASP A 154 -14.38 6.39 22.18
N TRP A 155 -14.01 5.45 21.31
CA TRP A 155 -12.62 5.09 21.04
C TRP A 155 -11.95 6.12 20.14
N ARG A 156 -10.88 6.73 20.64
CA ARG A 156 -10.11 7.75 19.93
C ARG A 156 -8.65 7.35 19.82
N PRO A 157 -7.96 7.74 18.74
CA PRO A 157 -6.53 7.57 18.64
C PRO A 157 -5.84 8.58 19.57
N PHE A 158 -4.78 8.15 20.24
CA PHE A 158 -3.90 9.00 21.01
C PHE A 158 -2.45 8.71 20.61
N HIS A 159 -1.63 9.75 20.62
CA HIS A 159 -0.22 9.63 20.25
C HIS A 159 0.65 9.31 21.47
N LEU A 160 1.74 8.59 21.22
CA LEU A 160 2.80 8.27 22.18
C LEU A 160 4.01 9.19 22.01
N ASP A 161 4.18 9.75 20.81
CA ASP A 161 5.28 10.65 20.46
C ASP A 161 4.90 11.66 19.36
N GLU A 162 5.90 12.33 18.77
CA GLU A 162 5.72 13.32 17.72
C GLU A 162 5.25 12.70 16.38
N LEU A 163 5.66 11.47 16.08
CA LEU A 163 5.24 10.76 14.85
C LEU A 163 3.77 10.39 14.91
N GLY A 164 3.32 9.86 16.05
CA GLY A 164 1.91 9.57 16.28
C GLY A 164 1.04 10.82 16.21
N HIS A 165 1.51 11.92 16.81
CA HIS A 165 0.77 13.19 16.83
C HIS A 165 0.56 13.74 15.41
N ALA A 166 1.64 13.80 14.63
CA ALA A 166 1.57 14.27 13.26
C ALA A 166 0.71 13.36 12.40
N THR A 167 0.86 12.03 12.52
CA THR A 167 0.07 11.05 11.76
C THR A 167 -1.43 11.16 12.08
N ILE A 168 -1.80 11.23 13.37
CA ILE A 168 -3.21 11.39 13.78
C ILE A 168 -3.81 12.67 13.19
N ARG A 169 -3.04 13.77 13.14
CA ARG A 169 -3.51 15.05 12.61
C ARG A 169 -3.62 15.06 11.09
N VAL A 170 -2.59 14.61 10.39
CA VAL A 170 -2.52 14.63 8.93
C VAL A 170 -3.57 13.70 8.33
N PHE A 171 -3.68 12.48 8.87
CA PHE A 171 -4.69 11.52 8.43
C PHE A 171 -6.02 11.66 9.19
N LYS A 172 -6.15 12.64 10.08
CA LYS A 172 -7.39 12.93 10.82
C LYS A 172 -8.05 11.68 11.40
N LEU A 173 -7.24 10.80 11.98
CA LEU A 173 -7.70 9.47 12.44
C LEU A 173 -8.79 9.59 13.50
N GLY A 174 -8.78 10.68 14.27
CA GLY A 174 -9.77 10.99 15.29
C GLY A 174 -11.00 11.74 14.79
N ASP A 175 -11.11 12.08 13.51
CA ASP A 175 -12.20 12.90 12.99
C ASP A 175 -13.35 12.04 12.44
N VAL A 176 -14.39 12.72 11.94
CA VAL A 176 -15.67 12.15 11.48
C VAL A 176 -15.55 11.17 10.31
N ASP A 177 -14.44 11.24 9.56
CA ASP A 177 -14.25 10.41 8.37
C ASP A 177 -13.65 9.02 8.67
N ILE A 178 -13.13 8.80 9.89
CA ILE A 178 -12.43 7.56 10.28
C ILE A 178 -12.89 7.04 11.64
N SER A 179 -12.92 7.88 12.67
CA SER A 179 -13.19 7.45 14.05
C SER A 179 -14.57 6.80 14.23
N PRO A 180 -15.64 7.24 13.55
CA PRO A 180 -16.94 6.56 13.63
C PRO A 180 -16.91 5.12 13.11
N GLN A 181 -16.19 4.84 12.02
CA GLN A 181 -16.13 3.48 11.46
C GLN A 181 -15.31 2.54 12.35
N VAL A 182 -14.26 3.05 13.01
CA VAL A 182 -13.51 2.29 14.01
C VAL A 182 -14.38 1.98 15.23
N ASN A 183 -15.15 2.95 15.72
CA ASN A 183 -16.09 2.74 16.83
C ASN A 183 -17.18 1.73 16.46
N GLU A 184 -17.77 1.86 15.27
CA GLU A 184 -18.78 0.91 14.78
C GLU A 184 -18.23 -0.52 14.75
N ASP A 185 -17.01 -0.70 14.21
CA ASP A 185 -16.34 -2.01 14.22
C ASP A 185 -16.08 -2.52 15.65
N LEU A 186 -15.54 -1.68 16.53
CA LEU A 186 -15.24 -2.10 17.90
C LEU A 186 -16.51 -2.51 18.64
N HIS A 187 -17.58 -1.73 18.57
CA HIS A 187 -18.83 -2.01 19.29
C HIS A 187 -19.62 -3.17 18.70
N ASN A 188 -19.71 -3.28 17.39
CA ASN A 188 -20.61 -4.25 16.76
C ASN A 188 -19.92 -5.57 16.43
N GLU A 189 -18.63 -5.52 16.06
CA GLU A 189 -17.91 -6.67 15.50
C GLU A 189 -16.85 -7.26 16.44
N PHE A 190 -16.41 -6.53 17.46
CA PHE A 190 -15.26 -6.93 18.27
C PHE A 190 -15.55 -7.10 19.76
N LEU A 191 -16.01 -6.05 20.43
CA LEU A 191 -16.27 -6.04 21.87
C LEU A 191 -17.29 -7.08 22.34
N PRO A 192 -18.34 -7.45 21.58
CA PRO A 192 -19.27 -8.51 21.99
C PRO A 192 -18.58 -9.85 22.22
N ASP A 193 -17.60 -10.21 21.38
CA ASP A 193 -16.80 -11.42 21.59
C ASP A 193 -15.89 -11.31 22.82
N VAL A 194 -15.34 -10.12 23.10
CA VAL A 194 -14.53 -9.87 24.31
C VAL A 194 -15.38 -10.03 25.57
N VAL A 195 -16.58 -9.44 25.60
CA VAL A 195 -17.53 -9.57 26.72
C VAL A 195 -17.92 -11.04 26.93
N ARG A 196 -18.16 -11.78 25.84
CA ARG A 196 -18.42 -13.23 25.92
C ARG A 196 -17.26 -13.97 26.60
N ILE A 197 -16.02 -13.63 26.29
CA ILE A 197 -14.82 -14.24 26.90
C ILE A 197 -14.69 -13.86 28.38
N GLU A 198 -14.93 -12.61 28.75
CA GLU A 198 -14.95 -12.17 30.16
C GLU A 198 -16.01 -12.92 30.97
N ASN A 199 -17.19 -13.15 30.39
CA ASN A 199 -18.27 -13.94 31.00
C ASN A 199 -17.89 -15.41 31.17
N LEU A 200 -17.15 -16.00 30.22
CA LEU A 200 -16.64 -17.37 30.36
C LEU A 200 -15.63 -17.46 31.50
N LEU A 201 -14.71 -16.50 31.60
CA LEU A 201 -13.70 -16.44 32.65
C LEU A 201 -14.30 -16.28 34.05
N SER A 202 -15.37 -15.48 34.15
CA SER A 202 -16.04 -15.18 35.43
C SER A 202 -17.17 -16.15 35.77
N GLY A 203 -17.53 -17.02 34.81
CA GLY A 203 -18.69 -17.90 34.88
C GLY A 203 -18.36 -19.34 35.29
N PRO A 204 -19.31 -20.27 35.09
CA PRO A 204 -19.17 -21.66 35.52
C PRO A 204 -18.26 -22.52 34.61
N THR A 205 -17.90 -22.04 33.42
CA THR A 205 -17.15 -22.79 32.40
C THR A 205 -15.84 -22.10 31.94
N PRO A 206 -14.92 -21.72 32.86
CA PRO A 206 -13.71 -20.97 32.52
C PRO A 206 -12.78 -21.68 31.53
N GLY A 207 -12.83 -23.02 31.45
CA GLY A 207 -12.07 -23.80 30.48
C GLY A 207 -12.41 -23.49 29.01
N GLN A 208 -13.58 -22.90 28.73
CA GLN A 208 -13.97 -22.49 27.38
C GLN A 208 -13.43 -21.11 26.97
N ALA A 209 -12.88 -20.33 27.91
CA ALA A 209 -12.39 -18.99 27.63
C ALA A 209 -11.14 -18.98 26.73
N LEU A 210 -10.19 -19.89 26.96
CA LEU A 210 -8.94 -19.95 26.18
C LEU A 210 -9.19 -20.31 24.70
N PRO A 211 -9.99 -21.34 24.35
CA PRO A 211 -10.36 -21.60 22.96
C PRO A 211 -11.11 -20.42 22.29
N ALA A 212 -12.00 -19.76 23.04
CA ALA A 212 -12.71 -18.58 22.56
C ALA A 212 -11.76 -17.40 22.29
N TRP A 213 -10.79 -17.17 23.17
CA TRP A 213 -9.72 -16.18 23.03
C TRP A 213 -8.87 -16.43 21.78
N GLN A 214 -8.38 -17.67 21.61
CA GLN A 214 -7.60 -18.06 20.43
C GLN A 214 -8.40 -17.86 19.13
N THR A 215 -9.69 -18.18 19.14
CA THR A 215 -10.59 -17.94 18.00
C THR A 215 -10.74 -16.45 17.69
N LEU A 216 -10.89 -15.59 18.70
CA LEU A 216 -10.95 -14.14 18.52
C LEU A 216 -9.65 -13.63 17.90
N LEU A 217 -8.49 -14.02 18.44
CA LEU A 217 -7.19 -13.55 17.94
C LEU A 217 -6.97 -13.96 16.48
N THR A 218 -7.22 -15.23 16.14
CA THR A 218 -7.01 -15.76 14.78
C THR A 218 -7.96 -15.17 13.75
N LYS A 219 -9.19 -14.79 14.14
CA LYS A 219 -10.17 -14.23 13.20
C LYS A 219 -10.12 -12.72 13.09
N LYS A 220 -10.00 -12.02 14.22
CA LYS A 220 -10.21 -10.57 14.32
C LYS A 220 -8.90 -9.77 14.45
N LEU A 221 -7.76 -10.42 14.74
CA LEU A 221 -6.42 -9.80 14.78
C LEU A 221 -5.46 -10.33 13.70
N ARG A 222 -5.94 -11.15 12.74
CA ARG A 222 -5.13 -11.56 11.59
C ARG A 222 -4.74 -10.33 10.73
N PRO A 223 -3.62 -10.36 9.99
CA PRO A 223 -3.12 -9.19 9.27
C PRO A 223 -4.16 -8.53 8.32
N GLY A 224 -4.96 -9.32 7.62
CA GLY A 224 -6.02 -8.83 6.72
C GLY A 224 -7.36 -8.48 7.39
N ALA A 225 -7.46 -8.51 8.72
CA ALA A 225 -8.64 -7.98 9.39
C ALA A 225 -8.63 -6.44 9.37
N CYS A 226 -9.83 -5.85 9.42
CA CYS A 226 -10.01 -4.41 9.57
C CYS A 226 -9.62 -3.94 10.97
N TYR A 227 -9.10 -2.71 11.05
CA TYR A 227 -8.83 -1.98 12.29
C TYR A 227 -8.07 -2.77 13.36
N VAL A 228 -7.10 -3.58 12.94
CA VAL A 228 -6.32 -4.48 13.80
C VAL A 228 -5.56 -3.70 14.86
N GLY A 229 -4.96 -2.55 14.53
CA GLY A 229 -4.31 -1.69 15.51
C GLY A 229 -5.26 -1.16 16.59
N ALA A 230 -6.49 -0.82 16.21
CA ALA A 230 -7.54 -0.37 17.14
C ALA A 230 -8.03 -1.53 18.02
N ARG A 231 -8.31 -2.69 17.43
CA ARG A 231 -8.71 -3.93 18.15
C ARG A 231 -7.64 -4.40 19.12
N TRP A 232 -6.37 -4.40 18.71
CA TRP A 232 -5.25 -4.74 19.58
C TRP A 232 -5.13 -3.74 20.73
N SER A 233 -5.22 -2.44 20.45
CA SER A 233 -5.22 -1.40 21.49
C SER A 233 -6.36 -1.58 22.49
N ALA A 234 -7.55 -1.99 22.02
CA ALA A 234 -8.69 -2.28 22.86
C ALA A 234 -8.46 -3.48 23.80
N LEU A 235 -7.88 -4.57 23.29
CA LEU A 235 -7.52 -5.72 24.13
C LEU A 235 -6.48 -5.34 25.18
N GLU A 236 -5.43 -4.62 24.81
CA GLU A 236 -4.40 -4.17 25.75
C GLU A 236 -4.99 -3.23 26.82
N PHE A 237 -5.85 -2.30 26.41
CA PHE A 237 -6.54 -1.41 27.35
C PHE A 237 -7.41 -2.19 28.33
N LEU A 238 -8.20 -3.15 27.85
CA LEU A 238 -9.10 -3.95 28.69
C LEU A 238 -8.35 -4.92 29.61
N ARG A 239 -7.27 -5.54 29.13
CA ARG A 239 -6.42 -6.44 29.91
C ARG A 239 -5.66 -5.72 31.02
N SER A 240 -5.27 -4.47 30.77
CA SER A 240 -4.53 -3.66 31.76
C SER A 240 -5.41 -3.04 32.84
N GLN A 241 -6.75 -3.13 32.73
CA GLN A 241 -7.63 -2.61 33.77
C GLN A 241 -7.46 -3.37 35.10
N PRO A 242 -7.50 -2.68 36.25
CA PRO A 242 -7.49 -3.33 37.56
C PRO A 242 -8.63 -4.36 37.68
N GLY A 243 -8.29 -5.58 38.07
CA GLY A 243 -9.26 -6.67 38.25
C GLY A 243 -9.80 -7.27 36.95
N SER A 244 -9.23 -6.93 35.78
CA SER A 244 -9.65 -7.50 34.50
C SER A 244 -9.45 -9.02 34.47
N PRO A 245 -10.51 -9.83 34.22
CA PRO A 245 -10.34 -11.28 34.09
C PRO A 245 -9.49 -11.64 32.86
N LEU A 246 -9.46 -10.78 31.84
CA LEU A 246 -8.66 -10.99 30.63
C LEU A 246 -7.15 -11.06 30.93
N ALA A 247 -6.68 -10.48 32.04
CA ALA A 247 -5.27 -10.51 32.42
C ALA A 247 -4.74 -11.96 32.63
N ALA A 248 -5.63 -12.91 32.92
CA ALA A 248 -5.29 -14.34 33.07
C ALA A 248 -5.03 -15.06 31.73
N LEU A 249 -5.46 -14.48 30.60
CA LEU A 249 -5.24 -15.06 29.27
C LEU A 249 -3.86 -14.65 28.71
N PRO A 250 -3.28 -15.40 27.76
CA PRO A 250 -2.08 -14.97 27.05
C PRO A 250 -2.26 -13.61 26.35
N PRO A 251 -1.23 -12.75 26.30
CA PRO A 251 -1.32 -11.46 25.63
C PRO A 251 -1.64 -11.63 24.12
N PRO A 252 -2.41 -10.71 23.52
CA PRO A 252 -2.67 -10.74 22.08
C PRO A 252 -1.36 -10.55 21.31
N PRO A 253 -1.15 -11.27 20.20
CA PRO A 253 0.02 -11.06 19.35
C PRO A 253 0.01 -9.62 18.83
N ARG A 254 1.18 -8.99 18.84
CA ARG A 254 1.35 -7.65 18.32
C ARG A 254 1.26 -7.70 16.78
N PRO A 255 0.38 -6.90 16.15
CA PRO A 255 0.20 -6.90 14.70
C PRO A 255 1.46 -6.58 13.91
N GLY A 256 2.32 -5.70 14.44
CA GLY A 256 3.53 -5.26 13.76
C GLY A 256 3.27 -4.18 12.70
N ARG A 257 4.30 -3.92 11.90
CA ARG A 257 4.24 -3.09 10.69
C ARG A 257 3.69 -3.89 9.51
N HIS A 258 3.29 -3.23 8.44
CA HIS A 258 2.95 -3.88 7.18
C HIS A 258 4.18 -4.52 6.53
N ASP A 259 3.97 -5.63 5.81
CA ASP A 259 5.02 -6.25 5.00
C ASP A 259 5.53 -5.26 3.96
N SER A 260 6.84 -5.24 3.75
CA SER A 260 7.43 -4.32 2.77
C SER A 260 6.79 -4.55 1.41
N PRO A 261 6.42 -3.47 0.69
CA PRO A 261 5.88 -3.60 -0.66
C PRO A 261 6.97 -4.05 -1.65
N VAL A 262 8.24 -4.05 -1.23
CA VAL A 262 9.34 -4.64 -2.00
C VAL A 262 9.09 -6.15 -2.08
N PRO A 263 8.88 -6.72 -3.28
CA PRO A 263 8.63 -8.15 -3.42
C PRO A 263 9.73 -8.99 -2.75
N ASP A 264 9.33 -9.99 -1.95
CA ASP A 264 10.28 -10.95 -1.36
C ASP A 264 10.82 -11.86 -2.47
N LEU A 265 12.10 -11.65 -2.82
CA LEU A 265 12.80 -12.37 -3.89
C LEU A 265 13.37 -13.72 -3.43
N ALA A 266 12.95 -14.25 -2.29
CA ALA A 266 13.42 -15.53 -1.73
C ALA A 266 13.19 -16.75 -2.65
N GLY A 267 12.38 -16.63 -3.71
CA GLY A 267 12.21 -17.64 -4.76
C GLY A 267 13.36 -17.73 -5.78
N GLY A 268 14.44 -16.95 -5.59
CA GLY A 268 15.51 -16.78 -6.55
C GLY A 268 15.33 -15.47 -7.32
N LEU A 269 16.42 -14.70 -7.42
CA LEU A 269 16.47 -13.50 -8.25
C LEU A 269 16.15 -13.89 -9.69
N PRO A 270 15.35 -13.11 -10.46
CA PRO A 270 15.32 -13.28 -11.90
C PRO A 270 16.76 -13.24 -12.43
N GLU A 271 17.16 -14.27 -13.19
CA GLU A 271 18.51 -14.33 -13.77
C GLU A 271 18.74 -13.10 -14.64
N ALA A 272 19.91 -12.47 -14.49
CA ALA A 272 20.31 -11.40 -15.39
C ALA A 272 20.31 -11.94 -16.83
N PRO A 273 19.80 -11.18 -17.82
CA PRO A 273 19.80 -11.64 -19.19
C PRO A 273 21.21 -12.05 -19.63
N PRO A 274 21.36 -13.05 -20.52
CA PRO A 274 22.67 -13.48 -20.99
C PRO A 274 23.50 -12.29 -21.51
N GLY A 275 24.66 -12.06 -20.91
CA GLY A 275 25.59 -10.98 -21.28
C GLY A 275 25.54 -9.72 -20.40
N LEU A 276 24.61 -9.63 -19.44
CA LEU A 276 24.59 -8.54 -18.45
C LEU A 276 25.21 -8.98 -17.13
N ASN A 277 26.00 -8.09 -16.53
CA ASN A 277 26.57 -8.32 -15.21
C ASN A 277 25.43 -8.28 -14.16
N PRO A 278 25.19 -9.36 -13.40
CA PRO A 278 24.06 -9.43 -12.48
C PRO A 278 24.07 -8.34 -11.41
N ARG A 279 25.26 -7.89 -11.00
CA ARG A 279 25.39 -6.81 -10.02
C ARG A 279 24.95 -5.46 -10.61
N VAL A 280 25.31 -5.18 -11.86
CA VAL A 280 24.96 -3.93 -12.56
C VAL A 280 23.46 -3.88 -12.88
N TRP A 281 22.86 -5.00 -13.31
CA TRP A 281 21.41 -5.14 -13.54
C TRP A 281 20.59 -4.73 -12.30
N TRP A 282 20.99 -5.21 -11.12
CA TRP A 282 20.35 -4.87 -9.86
C TRP A 282 20.66 -3.45 -9.39
N GLU A 283 21.88 -2.96 -9.60
CA GLU A 283 22.23 -1.56 -9.35
C GLU A 283 21.37 -0.61 -10.21
N THR A 284 21.05 -0.94 -11.47
CA THR A 284 20.18 -0.11 -12.32
C THR A 284 18.72 -0.04 -11.85
N LEU A 285 18.13 -1.17 -11.40
CA LEU A 285 16.76 -1.20 -10.84
C LEU A 285 16.67 -0.49 -9.48
N ARG A 286 17.70 -0.62 -8.64
CA ARG A 286 17.81 0.06 -7.35
C ARG A 286 18.13 1.55 -7.51
N ASP A 287 18.94 1.89 -8.49
CA ASP A 287 19.50 3.23 -8.69
C ASP A 287 18.72 4.06 -9.72
N GLY A 288 17.61 3.54 -10.28
CA GLY A 288 16.61 4.28 -11.07
C GLY A 288 17.21 5.28 -12.08
N ALA A 289 18.31 4.90 -12.71
CA ALA A 289 19.14 5.80 -13.48
C ALA A 289 19.06 5.43 -14.95
N LEU A 290 18.03 5.95 -15.63
CA LEU A 290 18.05 6.51 -16.99
C LEU A 290 16.62 6.92 -17.38
N ARG A 291 16.47 8.15 -17.90
CA ARG A 291 15.21 8.64 -18.49
C ARG A 291 15.10 8.08 -19.91
N PRO A 292 14.04 7.36 -20.28
CA PRO A 292 13.71 7.13 -21.69
C PRO A 292 13.34 8.47 -22.34
N ASP A 293 13.73 8.70 -23.59
CA ASP A 293 13.33 9.92 -24.31
C ASP A 293 11.88 9.83 -24.83
N GLU A 294 11.33 10.96 -25.29
CA GLU A 294 9.92 11.05 -25.71
C GLU A 294 9.60 10.16 -26.91
N ALA A 295 10.58 9.86 -27.77
CA ALA A 295 10.42 8.90 -28.86
C ALA A 295 10.26 7.48 -28.32
N THR A 296 11.02 7.12 -27.29
CA THR A 296 10.92 5.84 -26.58
C THR A 296 9.57 5.71 -25.86
N LEU A 297 9.12 6.76 -25.16
CA LEU A 297 7.81 6.79 -24.49
C LEU A 297 6.65 6.72 -25.50
N SER A 298 6.76 7.38 -26.66
CA SER A 298 5.75 7.30 -27.73
C SER A 298 5.66 5.88 -28.32
N ALA A 299 6.79 5.22 -28.55
CA ALA A 299 6.82 3.86 -29.06
C ALA A 299 6.23 2.84 -28.06
N VAL A 300 6.49 3.02 -26.76
CA VAL A 300 5.90 2.19 -25.70
C VAL A 300 4.38 2.40 -25.61
N ARG A 301 3.89 3.65 -25.72
CA ARG A 301 2.45 3.95 -25.75
C ARG A 301 1.76 3.34 -26.98
N ASP A 302 2.39 3.36 -28.15
CA ASP A 302 1.84 2.76 -29.37
C ASP A 302 1.81 1.23 -29.30
N GLN A 303 2.80 0.61 -28.64
CA GLN A 303 2.83 -0.84 -28.41
C GLN A 303 1.85 -1.31 -27.33
N LEU A 304 1.65 -0.54 -26.26
CA LEU A 304 0.60 -0.80 -25.26
C LEU A 304 -0.80 -0.71 -25.86
N ARG A 305 -1.04 0.26 -26.77
CA ARG A 305 -2.29 0.33 -27.54
C ARG A 305 -2.50 -0.86 -28.46
N ALA A 306 -1.44 -1.35 -29.10
CA ALA A 306 -1.50 -2.57 -29.92
C ALA A 306 -1.76 -3.83 -29.08
N PHE A 307 -1.25 -3.88 -27.85
CA PHE A 307 -1.51 -4.95 -26.88
C PHE A 307 -2.93 -4.90 -26.33
N GLU A 308 -3.44 -3.72 -25.97
CA GLU A 308 -4.84 -3.53 -25.57
C GLU A 308 -5.82 -3.89 -26.70
N GLU A 309 -5.49 -3.55 -27.96
CA GLU A 309 -6.28 -3.95 -29.13
C GLU A 309 -6.24 -5.46 -29.37
N ALA A 310 -5.07 -6.10 -29.20
CA ALA A 310 -4.95 -7.57 -29.26
C ALA A 310 -5.74 -8.26 -28.14
N HIS A 311 -5.72 -7.70 -26.92
CA HIS A 311 -6.49 -8.19 -25.78
C HIS A 311 -8.00 -8.01 -25.99
N ARG A 312 -8.41 -6.90 -26.63
CA ARG A 312 -9.79 -6.61 -27.06
C ARG A 312 -10.27 -7.57 -28.15
N LEU A 313 -9.39 -7.96 -29.08
CA LEU A 313 -9.65 -8.96 -30.12
C LEU A 313 -9.70 -10.41 -29.56
N MET A 314 -8.95 -10.71 -28.50
CA MET A 314 -9.05 -11.97 -27.76
C MET A 314 -10.38 -12.08 -26.99
N ALA A 315 -10.86 -10.97 -26.40
CA ALA A 315 -12.18 -10.91 -25.77
C ALA A 315 -13.35 -11.05 -26.79
N LEU A 316 -13.08 -10.86 -28.09
CA LEU A 316 -14.01 -11.02 -29.20
C LEU A 316 -13.83 -12.34 -29.97
N GLY A 317 -12.96 -13.26 -29.49
CA GLY A 317 -12.84 -14.63 -29.98
C GLY A 317 -12.07 -14.83 -31.30
N GLY A 318 -11.17 -13.91 -31.68
CA GLY A 318 -10.70 -13.80 -33.07
C GLY A 318 -9.37 -14.44 -33.50
N LEU A 319 -8.42 -14.81 -32.63
CA LEU A 319 -7.09 -15.28 -33.10
C LEU A 319 -6.55 -16.49 -32.33
N LEU A 320 -6.01 -17.46 -33.09
CA LEU A 320 -5.45 -18.73 -32.60
C LEU A 320 -4.08 -18.53 -31.90
N PRO A 321 -3.78 -19.33 -30.85
CA PRO A 321 -2.59 -19.19 -30.00
C PRO A 321 -1.24 -19.15 -30.74
N ASP A 322 -1.10 -19.89 -31.84
CA ASP A 322 0.16 -20.05 -32.56
C ASP A 322 0.60 -18.77 -33.31
N ALA A 323 -0.35 -17.95 -33.76
CA ALA A 323 -0.06 -16.68 -34.41
C ALA A 323 0.41 -15.60 -33.41
N VAL A 324 -0.09 -15.67 -32.17
CA VAL A 324 0.33 -14.81 -31.06
C VAL A 324 1.75 -15.17 -30.62
N GLU A 325 2.05 -16.46 -30.54
CA GLU A 325 3.39 -16.94 -30.19
C GLU A 325 4.42 -16.62 -31.30
N ALA A 326 4.05 -16.77 -32.57
CA ALA A 326 4.91 -16.38 -33.70
C ALA A 326 5.21 -14.87 -33.71
N ARG A 327 4.22 -14.03 -33.37
CA ARG A 327 4.41 -12.58 -33.28
C ARG A 327 5.24 -12.18 -32.05
N ARG A 328 5.08 -12.88 -30.93
CA ARG A 328 5.91 -12.74 -29.72
C ARG A 328 7.39 -13.04 -30.03
N VAL A 329 7.65 -14.15 -30.72
CA VAL A 329 9.01 -14.55 -31.12
C VAL A 329 9.63 -13.56 -32.11
N ALA A 330 8.85 -13.03 -33.06
CA ALA A 330 9.33 -12.00 -33.99
C ALA A 330 9.66 -10.67 -33.28
N LEU A 331 8.82 -10.24 -32.33
CA LEU A 331 9.07 -9.05 -31.49
C LEU A 331 10.32 -9.20 -30.61
N ILE A 332 10.54 -10.39 -30.05
CA ILE A 332 11.75 -10.71 -29.28
C ILE A 332 13.01 -10.67 -30.15
N ALA A 333 12.91 -11.09 -31.42
CA ALA A 333 14.01 -11.05 -32.38
C ALA A 333 14.32 -9.63 -32.88
N GLU A 334 13.30 -8.80 -33.13
CA GLU A 334 13.45 -7.38 -33.52
C GLU A 334 14.01 -6.52 -32.35
N ALA A 335 13.80 -6.93 -31.11
CA ALA A 335 14.28 -6.25 -29.89
C ALA A 335 15.77 -6.43 -29.56
N GLN A 336 16.55 -7.15 -30.39
CA GLN A 336 17.94 -7.47 -30.05
C GLN A 336 18.93 -6.29 -30.19
N GLU A 337 18.56 -5.17 -30.81
CA GLU A 337 19.48 -4.02 -31.03
C GLU A 337 19.21 -2.79 -30.15
N ASP A 338 18.16 -2.77 -29.32
CA ASP A 338 17.82 -1.61 -28.48
C ASP A 338 17.64 -2.00 -26.99
N GLN A 339 18.42 -1.34 -26.13
CA GLN A 339 18.52 -1.61 -24.69
C GLN A 339 17.27 -1.17 -23.91
N ALA A 340 16.52 -0.17 -24.39
CA ALA A 340 15.30 0.31 -23.72
C ALA A 340 14.10 -0.62 -23.92
N LEU A 341 14.02 -1.30 -25.07
CA LEU A 341 12.97 -2.30 -25.35
C LEU A 341 13.06 -3.54 -24.44
N ARG A 342 14.28 -3.85 -23.96
CA ARG A 342 14.56 -4.99 -23.08
C ARG A 342 13.99 -4.81 -21.67
N GLU A 343 13.87 -3.57 -21.20
CA GLU A 343 13.32 -3.25 -19.89
C GLU A 343 11.79 -3.38 -19.86
N CYS A 344 11.10 -3.13 -20.98
CA CYS A 344 9.65 -3.39 -21.11
C CYS A 344 9.31 -4.90 -21.21
N LEU A 345 10.19 -5.74 -21.78
CA LEU A 345 9.94 -7.18 -21.93
C LEU A 345 10.02 -7.98 -20.62
N VAL A 346 10.68 -7.43 -19.57
CA VAL A 346 10.69 -7.98 -18.21
C VAL A 346 9.27 -8.06 -17.62
N PHE A 347 8.38 -7.17 -18.04
CA PHE A 347 6.97 -7.17 -17.67
C PHE A 347 6.20 -8.39 -18.23
N LEU A 348 6.56 -8.89 -19.42
CA LEU A 348 5.91 -10.04 -20.06
C LEU A 348 6.51 -11.39 -19.61
N ALA A 349 7.79 -11.42 -19.21
CA ALA A 349 8.46 -12.65 -18.77
C ALA A 349 8.15 -13.05 -17.32
N ALA A 350 7.72 -12.10 -16.48
CA ALA A 350 7.46 -12.32 -15.05
C ALA A 350 6.12 -13.03 -14.72
N PHE A 351 5.28 -13.30 -15.73
CA PHE A 351 4.02 -14.01 -15.56
C PHE A 351 3.99 -15.27 -16.45
N PRO A 352 4.28 -16.49 -15.93
CA PRO A 352 3.76 -17.68 -16.58
C PRO A 352 2.22 -17.58 -16.51
N VAL A 353 1.57 -17.53 -17.68
CA VAL A 353 0.12 -17.73 -17.74
C VAL A 353 -0.12 -19.14 -17.20
N ASP A 354 -0.67 -19.24 -16.00
CA ASP A 354 -1.16 -20.50 -15.48
C ASP A 354 -2.33 -20.91 -16.39
N VAL A 355 -2.09 -21.81 -17.34
CA VAL A 355 -3.15 -22.31 -18.23
C VAL A 355 -4.12 -23.25 -17.50
N SER A 356 -3.83 -23.63 -16.25
CA SER A 356 -4.72 -24.50 -15.46
C SER A 356 -6.00 -23.81 -15.00
N ILE A 357 -6.05 -22.47 -14.94
CA ILE A 357 -7.31 -21.72 -14.71
C ILE A 357 -8.33 -21.88 -15.85
N PHE A 358 -7.94 -22.43 -16.99
CA PHE A 358 -8.82 -22.75 -18.11
C PHE A 358 -9.20 -24.24 -18.21
N SER A 359 -8.68 -25.12 -17.33
CA SER A 359 -8.89 -26.58 -17.43
C SER A 359 -10.30 -27.07 -17.05
N GLY A 360 -11.27 -26.17 -16.96
CA GLY A 360 -12.68 -26.49 -16.69
C GLY A 360 -13.67 -25.88 -17.68
N TRP A 361 -13.19 -25.20 -18.74
CA TRP A 361 -14.05 -24.60 -19.75
C TRP A 361 -14.16 -25.53 -20.97
N SER A 362 -15.27 -26.26 -21.06
CA SER A 362 -15.68 -26.89 -22.31
C SER A 362 -16.21 -25.81 -23.25
N LEU A 363 -15.63 -25.72 -24.45
CA LEU A 363 -16.21 -24.91 -25.54
C LEU A 363 -17.63 -25.42 -25.85
N PRO A 364 -18.62 -24.54 -26.06
CA PRO A 364 -19.91 -24.96 -26.61
C PRO A 364 -19.69 -25.44 -28.06
N ASP A 365 -20.37 -26.53 -28.43
CA ASP A 365 -20.27 -27.12 -29.76
C ASP A 365 -20.50 -26.08 -30.85
N ALA A 366 -19.61 -26.06 -31.85
CA ALA A 366 -19.70 -25.15 -32.98
C ALA A 366 -21.03 -25.33 -33.73
N PRO A 367 -21.72 -24.25 -34.14
CA PRO A 367 -22.95 -24.37 -34.89
C PRO A 367 -22.68 -25.01 -36.25
N THR A 368 -23.28 -26.17 -36.49
CA THR A 368 -23.31 -26.81 -37.80
C THR A 368 -23.96 -25.88 -38.81
N THR A 369 -23.20 -25.42 -39.79
CA THR A 369 -23.70 -24.66 -40.93
C THR A 369 -24.43 -25.63 -41.87
N PRO A 370 -25.69 -25.37 -42.27
CA PRO A 370 -26.35 -26.18 -43.29
C PRO A 370 -25.78 -25.86 -44.67
N ALA A 371 -25.72 -26.90 -45.51
CA ALA A 371 -25.14 -26.93 -46.85
C ALA A 371 -25.85 -26.07 -47.88
#